data_AF-A0A7C8I9L4-F1
#
_entry.id   AF-A0A7C8I9L4-F1
#
_cell.length_a   1.000
_cell.length_b   1.000
_cell.length_c   1.000
_cell.angle_alpha   90.00
_cell.angle_beta   90.00
_cell.angle_gamma   90.00
#
_symmetry.space_group_name_H-M   'P 1'
#
loop_
_entity.id
_entity.type
_entity.pdbx_description
1 polymer ?
#
loop_
_entity_poly.entity_id
_entity_poly.type
_entity_poly.pdbx_seq_one_letter_code
_entity_poly.pdbx_strand_id
1 'polypeptide(L)'
;MVERVRVLEGEGREGRVRFVLNHLCKPSLTTWPSPSPSLSRWNTALTRLGRDPAVYMKLSGSFNEFAPARTPASVPELLDALQPYVDRVFDAFGSRVLFGSDWPVCDVGGPVGESANWGLWVRVVEGLVGRRREAGGDVDGEAVWWRAGCEVYGIEGIGED
;
A
#
# COMPACT_ATOMS: atom_id res chain seq x y z
N MET A 1 -0.24 13.74 -13.04
CA MET A 1 -0.49 12.66 -14.02
C MET A 1 -1.97 12.25 -14.02
N VAL A 2 -2.48 11.64 -12.95
CA VAL A 2 -3.90 11.17 -12.86
C VAL A 2 -4.89 12.25 -13.31
N GLU A 3 -4.82 13.45 -12.72
CA GLU A 3 -5.70 14.57 -13.10
C GLU A 3 -5.63 14.94 -14.58
N ARG A 4 -4.44 14.89 -15.19
CA ARG A 4 -4.28 15.19 -16.61
C ARG A 4 -4.97 14.14 -17.48
N VAL A 5 -4.89 12.87 -17.10
CA VAL A 5 -5.62 11.79 -17.79
C VAL A 5 -7.12 11.96 -17.59
N ARG A 6 -7.59 12.30 -16.38
CA ARG A 6 -9.02 12.58 -16.13
C ARG A 6 -9.56 13.71 -17.00
N VAL A 7 -8.78 14.77 -17.22
CA VAL A 7 -9.16 15.85 -18.15
C VAL A 7 -9.28 15.34 -19.58
N LEU A 8 -8.43 14.41 -20.02
CA LEU A 8 -8.47 13.83 -21.37
C LEU A 8 -9.62 12.83 -21.55
N GLU A 9 -9.99 12.11 -20.50
CA GLU A 9 -11.15 11.19 -20.50
C GLU A 9 -12.50 11.92 -20.54
N GLY A 10 -12.53 13.19 -20.11
CA GLY A 10 -13.76 13.98 -20.03
C GLY A 10 -14.72 13.49 -18.94
N GLU A 11 -16.02 13.68 -19.16
CA GLU A 11 -17.06 13.38 -18.16
C GLU A 11 -17.47 11.90 -18.11
N GLY A 12 -17.08 11.11 -19.12
CA GLY A 12 -17.35 9.68 -19.19
C GLY A 12 -16.75 8.93 -18.00
N ARG A 13 -17.55 8.05 -17.38
CA ARG A 13 -17.11 7.18 -16.27
C ARG A 13 -16.85 5.74 -16.69
N GLU A 14 -17.47 5.31 -17.78
CA GLU A 14 -17.29 3.97 -18.34
C GLU A 14 -15.94 3.87 -19.05
N GLY A 15 -15.21 2.78 -18.80
CA GLY A 15 -13.89 2.55 -19.42
C GLY A 15 -12.76 3.47 -18.92
N ARG A 16 -12.93 4.16 -17.77
CA ARG A 16 -11.86 4.98 -17.19
C ARG A 16 -10.60 4.17 -16.92
N VAL A 17 -9.45 4.78 -17.20
CA VAL A 17 -8.13 4.25 -16.88
C VAL A 17 -8.04 4.03 -15.37
N ARG A 18 -7.72 2.79 -15.01
CA ARG A 18 -7.39 2.43 -13.63
C ARG A 18 -5.91 2.71 -13.38
N PHE A 19 -5.62 3.40 -12.28
CA PHE A 19 -4.24 3.68 -11.87
C PHE A 19 -3.87 2.81 -10.67
N VAL A 20 -2.66 2.28 -10.65
CA VAL A 20 -2.06 1.65 -9.47
C VAL A 20 -0.92 2.53 -8.97
N LEU A 21 -1.05 3.06 -7.77
CA LEU A 21 0.01 3.77 -7.09
C LEU A 21 0.95 2.76 -6.45
N ASN A 22 2.22 2.79 -6.84
CA ASN A 22 3.20 1.83 -6.35
C ASN A 22 3.77 2.23 -4.98
N HIS A 23 4.10 1.21 -4.20
CA HIS A 23 4.96 1.28 -3.01
C HIS A 23 4.53 2.32 -1.97
N LEU A 24 3.23 2.39 -1.69
CA LEU A 24 2.66 3.37 -0.75
C LEU A 24 2.93 4.84 -1.13
N CYS A 25 3.30 5.15 -2.38
CA CYS A 25 3.85 6.45 -2.79
C CYS A 25 5.16 6.84 -2.07
N LYS A 26 5.93 5.85 -1.59
CA LYS A 26 7.28 6.02 -1.01
C LYS A 26 7.37 7.07 0.11
N PRO A 27 6.59 6.93 1.19
CA PRO A 27 6.73 7.82 2.34
C PRO A 27 8.07 7.57 3.03
N SER A 28 8.69 8.60 3.59
CA SER A 28 9.82 8.40 4.50
C SER A 28 9.31 7.80 5.83
N LEU A 29 9.64 6.52 6.06
CA LEU A 29 9.13 5.72 7.19
C LEU A 29 9.83 5.99 8.52
N THR A 30 10.78 6.93 8.56
CA THR A 30 11.52 7.34 9.76
C THR A 30 11.01 8.62 10.39
N THR A 31 9.98 9.23 9.79
CA THR A 31 9.51 10.55 10.21
C THR A 31 8.39 10.52 11.23
N TRP A 32 7.67 9.39 11.38
CA TRP A 32 6.55 9.31 12.33
C TRP A 32 7.00 9.18 13.79
N PRO A 33 6.30 9.79 14.77
CA PRO A 33 5.12 10.67 14.66
C PRO A 33 5.47 12.14 14.40
N SER A 34 6.74 12.47 14.19
CA SER A 34 7.18 13.85 14.01
C SER A 34 6.62 14.45 12.70
N PRO A 35 5.90 15.58 12.78
CA PRO A 35 5.44 16.27 11.57
C PRO A 35 6.64 16.64 10.70
N SER A 36 6.57 16.31 9.42
CA SER A 36 7.59 16.69 8.43
C SER A 36 6.91 17.17 7.14
N PRO A 37 7.53 18.08 6.37
CA PRO A 37 6.97 18.49 5.09
C PRO A 37 6.77 17.34 4.09
N SER A 38 7.58 16.28 4.16
CA SER A 38 7.39 15.07 3.35
C SER A 38 6.15 14.29 3.77
N LEU A 39 5.96 14.06 5.08
CA LEU A 39 4.77 13.39 5.62
C LEU A 39 3.48 14.16 5.30
N SER A 40 3.49 15.50 5.42
CA SER A 40 2.34 16.33 5.07
C SER A 40 1.99 16.24 3.59
N ARG A 41 2.98 16.32 2.70
CA ARG A 41 2.76 16.17 1.24
C ARG A 41 2.23 14.79 0.87
N TRP A 42 2.79 13.75 1.48
CA TRP A 42 2.32 12.37 1.28
C TRP A 42 0.87 12.21 1.71
N ASN A 43 0.50 12.71 2.90
CA ASN A 43 -0.88 12.70 3.37
C ASN A 43 -1.84 13.45 2.44
N THR A 44 -1.47 14.65 2.00
CA THR A 44 -2.28 15.42 1.03
C THR A 44 -2.46 14.64 -0.27
N ALA A 45 -1.42 13.97 -0.77
CA ALA A 45 -1.50 13.15 -1.98
C ALA A 45 -2.43 11.95 -1.80
N LEU A 46 -2.34 11.21 -0.68
CA LEU A 46 -3.24 10.09 -0.39
C LEU A 46 -4.70 10.54 -0.32
N THR A 47 -5.00 11.59 0.45
CA THR A 47 -6.37 12.11 0.56
C THR A 47 -6.94 12.55 -0.78
N ARG A 48 -6.10 13.16 -1.64
CA ARG A 48 -6.54 13.63 -2.95
C ARG A 48 -6.78 12.47 -3.92
N LEU A 49 -5.84 11.54 -4.01
CA LEU A 49 -5.89 10.41 -4.95
C LEU A 49 -6.88 9.34 -4.53
N GLY A 50 -7.02 9.10 -3.21
CA GLY A 50 -7.97 8.15 -2.65
C GLY A 50 -9.43 8.47 -2.97
N ARG A 51 -9.77 9.74 -3.25
CA ARG A 51 -11.13 10.15 -3.65
C ARG A 51 -11.53 9.68 -5.05
N ASP A 52 -10.59 9.33 -5.91
CA ASP A 52 -10.87 8.81 -7.25
C ASP A 52 -11.05 7.29 -7.16
N PRO A 53 -12.24 6.73 -7.40
CA PRO A 53 -12.51 5.30 -7.22
C PRO A 53 -11.73 4.40 -8.19
N ALA A 54 -11.17 4.95 -9.28
CA ALA A 54 -10.36 4.20 -10.24
C ALA A 54 -8.84 4.27 -9.93
N VAL A 55 -8.46 4.74 -8.75
CA VAL A 55 -7.06 4.72 -8.28
C VAL A 55 -6.90 3.67 -7.18
N TYR A 56 -5.92 2.81 -7.31
CA TYR A 56 -5.62 1.71 -6.38
C TYR A 56 -4.26 1.94 -5.75
N MET A 57 -4.02 1.31 -4.59
CA MET A 57 -2.75 1.41 -3.87
C MET A 57 -2.09 0.04 -3.75
N LYS A 58 -0.84 -0.07 -4.17
CA LYS A 58 -0.04 -1.27 -3.98
C LYS A 58 0.67 -1.25 -2.64
N LEU A 59 0.23 -2.08 -1.70
CA LEU A 59 0.88 -2.33 -0.42
C LEU A 59 2.15 -3.16 -0.65
N SER A 60 3.26 -2.45 -0.86
CA SER A 60 4.54 -3.00 -1.30
C SER A 60 5.71 -2.06 -1.01
N GLY A 61 6.95 -2.54 -1.18
CA GLY A 61 8.15 -1.68 -1.30
C GLY A 61 8.57 -0.91 -0.05
N SER A 62 8.04 -1.23 1.13
CA SER A 62 8.28 -0.45 2.34
C SER A 62 9.72 -0.53 2.87
N PHE A 63 10.42 -1.64 2.68
CA PHE A 63 11.74 -1.85 3.30
C PHE A 63 12.80 -0.82 2.87
N ASN A 64 12.78 -0.37 1.62
CA ASN A 64 13.74 0.63 1.13
C ASN A 64 13.48 2.04 1.68
N GLU A 65 12.29 2.30 2.20
CA GLU A 65 11.84 3.64 2.59
C GLU A 65 12.16 3.98 4.07
N PHE A 66 12.85 3.08 4.78
CA PHE A 66 13.46 3.34 6.09
C PHE A 66 14.80 4.08 5.99
N ALA A 67 15.43 4.12 4.82
CA ALA A 67 16.71 4.81 4.65
C ALA A 67 16.60 6.30 5.06
N PRO A 68 17.62 6.86 5.74
CA PRO A 68 18.93 6.27 6.04
C PRO A 68 18.98 5.41 7.32
N ALA A 69 17.86 5.23 8.04
CA ALA A 69 17.83 4.35 9.19
C ALA A 69 17.81 2.87 8.76
N ARG A 70 18.14 1.98 9.71
CA ARG A 70 17.98 0.54 9.48
C ARG A 70 16.50 0.17 9.43
N THR A 71 16.16 -0.73 8.51
CA THR A 71 14.85 -1.39 8.51
C THR A 71 14.70 -2.24 9.78
N PRO A 72 13.58 -2.13 10.53
CA PRO A 72 13.34 -3.00 11.69
C PRO A 72 13.29 -4.47 11.27
N ALA A 73 13.89 -5.37 12.06
CA ALA A 73 14.13 -6.74 11.63
C ALA A 73 13.06 -7.74 12.05
N SER A 74 12.29 -7.42 13.08
CA SER A 74 11.22 -8.27 13.58
C SER A 74 9.84 -7.83 13.07
N VAL A 75 8.91 -8.78 12.98
CA VAL A 75 7.52 -8.47 12.61
C VAL A 75 6.90 -7.45 13.57
N PRO A 76 6.97 -7.58 14.92
CA PRO A 76 6.36 -6.60 15.82
C PRO A 76 6.88 -5.17 15.61
N GLU A 77 8.20 -4.98 15.46
CA GLU A 77 8.77 -3.65 15.21
C GLU A 77 8.34 -3.08 13.85
N LEU A 78 8.25 -3.93 12.81
CA LEU A 78 7.76 -3.51 11.50
C LEU A 78 6.29 -3.12 11.56
N LEU A 79 5.45 -3.87 12.28
CA LEU A 79 4.05 -3.52 12.47
C LEU A 79 3.93 -2.17 13.19
N ASP A 80 4.68 -1.94 14.26
CA ASP A 80 4.66 -0.68 15.01
C ASP A 80 5.10 0.50 14.13
N ALA A 81 6.12 0.31 13.29
CA ALA A 81 6.62 1.34 12.40
C ALA A 81 5.68 1.64 11.21
N LEU A 82 5.01 0.62 10.66
CA LEU A 82 4.22 0.72 9.43
C LEU A 82 2.74 1.04 9.67
N GLN A 83 2.15 0.59 10.77
CA GLN A 83 0.71 0.71 11.02
C GLN A 83 0.19 2.15 10.82
N PRO A 84 0.84 3.22 11.34
CA PRO A 84 0.32 4.58 11.18
C PRO A 84 0.23 5.05 9.72
N TYR A 85 1.11 4.53 8.85
CA TYR A 85 1.10 4.83 7.43
C TYR A 85 0.07 3.98 6.70
N VAL A 86 0.02 2.69 7.02
CA VAL A 86 -0.86 1.73 6.35
C VAL A 86 -2.33 1.98 6.72
N ASP A 87 -2.63 2.41 7.95
CA ASP A 87 -3.98 2.81 8.35
C ASP A 87 -4.50 3.98 7.51
N ARG A 88 -3.65 5.00 7.26
CA ARG A 88 -4.01 6.13 6.38
C ARG A 88 -4.25 5.70 4.94
N VAL A 89 -3.56 4.66 4.49
CA VAL A 89 -3.77 4.06 3.17
C VAL A 89 -5.09 3.29 3.14
N PHE A 90 -5.40 2.49 4.15
CA PHE A 90 -6.70 1.81 4.24
C PHE A 90 -7.84 2.83 4.33
N ASP A 91 -7.72 3.88 5.13
CA ASP A 91 -8.73 4.93 5.25
C ASP A 91 -8.96 5.67 3.92
N ALA A 92 -7.92 5.86 3.11
CA ALA A 92 -8.02 6.58 1.83
C ALA A 92 -8.50 5.71 0.66
N PHE A 93 -8.17 4.42 0.64
CA PHE A 93 -8.40 3.55 -0.52
C PHE A 93 -9.42 2.44 -0.27
N GLY A 94 -9.68 2.06 0.98
CA GLY A 94 -10.58 0.98 1.36
C GLY A 94 -10.18 -0.36 0.73
N SER A 95 -11.13 -1.03 0.08
CA SER A 95 -10.92 -2.28 -0.65
C SER A 95 -10.07 -2.17 -1.92
N ARG A 96 -9.52 -0.99 -2.25
CA ARG A 96 -8.64 -0.79 -3.42
C ARG A 96 -7.15 -0.86 -3.09
N VAL A 97 -6.81 -1.46 -1.96
CA VAL A 97 -5.43 -1.77 -1.58
C VAL A 97 -5.13 -3.19 -2.03
N LEU A 98 -4.04 -3.39 -2.77
CA LEU A 98 -3.59 -4.70 -3.27
C LEU A 98 -2.18 -5.03 -2.79
N PHE A 99 -1.93 -6.31 -2.51
CA PHE A 99 -0.64 -6.82 -2.13
C PHE A 99 0.38 -6.70 -3.26
N GLY A 100 1.63 -6.43 -2.89
CA GLY A 100 2.79 -6.69 -3.73
C GLY A 100 4.04 -6.85 -2.87
N SER A 101 4.91 -7.78 -3.22
CA SER A 101 6.16 -7.99 -2.45
C SER A 101 7.24 -6.98 -2.75
N ASP A 102 7.25 -6.45 -3.99
CA ASP A 102 8.42 -5.75 -4.55
C ASP A 102 9.67 -6.64 -4.63
N TRP A 103 9.50 -7.96 -4.71
CA TRP A 103 10.62 -8.90 -4.91
C TRP A 103 11.16 -8.79 -6.36
N PRO A 104 12.50 -8.86 -6.57
CA PRO A 104 13.57 -9.07 -5.59
C PRO A 104 14.07 -7.81 -4.89
N VAL A 105 13.53 -6.63 -5.22
CA VAL A 105 13.95 -5.34 -4.64
C VAL A 105 13.75 -5.26 -3.12
N CYS A 106 12.82 -6.02 -2.56
CA CYS A 106 12.67 -6.20 -1.12
C CYS A 106 13.93 -6.77 -0.43
N ASP A 107 14.86 -7.39 -1.17
CA ASP A 107 16.14 -7.87 -0.63
C ASP A 107 17.20 -6.76 -0.49
N VAL A 108 17.05 -5.62 -1.19
CA VAL A 108 18.02 -4.51 -1.13
C VAL A 108 17.90 -3.69 0.16
N GLY A 109 16.69 -3.55 0.70
CA GLY A 109 16.41 -2.83 1.95
C GLY A 109 15.88 -3.71 3.07
N GLY A 110 15.73 -5.01 2.80
CA GLY A 110 15.15 -5.97 3.72
C GLY A 110 16.13 -6.38 4.85
N PRO A 111 15.64 -6.58 6.08
CA PRO A 111 16.49 -6.71 7.26
C PRO A 111 16.95 -8.15 7.55
N VAL A 112 16.41 -9.17 6.86
CA VAL A 112 16.64 -10.60 7.20
C VAL A 112 17.43 -11.38 6.15
N GLY A 113 18.01 -10.69 5.17
CA GLY A 113 18.88 -11.28 4.14
C GLY A 113 18.14 -11.77 2.88
N GLU A 114 18.91 -11.97 1.81
CA GLU A 114 18.40 -12.35 0.48
C GLU A 114 17.49 -13.59 0.57
N SER A 115 16.42 -13.61 -0.22
CA SER A 115 15.43 -14.71 -0.27
C SER A 115 14.56 -14.91 0.99
N ALA A 116 14.83 -14.25 2.12
CA ALA A 116 14.00 -14.34 3.33
C ALA A 116 13.01 -13.15 3.49
N ASN A 117 13.30 -12.00 2.84
CA ASN A 117 12.50 -10.79 3.00
C ASN A 117 11.09 -10.89 2.41
N TRP A 118 10.89 -11.73 1.38
CA TRP A 118 9.56 -11.99 0.85
C TRP A 118 8.62 -12.57 1.92
N GLY A 119 9.09 -13.62 2.62
CA GLY A 119 8.31 -14.26 3.70
C GLY A 119 8.17 -13.39 4.93
N LEU A 120 9.13 -12.49 5.19
CA LEU A 120 8.96 -11.44 6.19
C LEU A 120 7.84 -10.48 5.80
N TRP A 121 7.82 -9.99 4.56
CA TRP A 121 6.81 -9.06 4.08
C TRP A 121 5.40 -9.66 4.11
N VAL A 122 5.23 -10.92 3.71
CA VAL A 122 3.95 -11.64 3.82
C VAL A 122 3.42 -11.58 5.26
N ARG A 123 4.24 -11.98 6.24
CA ARG A 123 3.85 -11.94 7.67
C ARG A 123 3.55 -10.53 8.18
N VAL A 124 4.26 -9.53 7.67
CA VAL A 124 3.99 -8.12 7.99
C VAL A 124 2.63 -7.69 7.44
N VAL A 125 2.29 -8.02 6.19
CA VAL A 125 0.98 -7.71 5.62
C VAL A 125 -0.14 -8.42 6.36
N GLU A 126 0.02 -9.70 6.70
CA GLU A 126 -0.92 -10.43 7.56
C GLU A 126 -1.13 -9.71 8.90
N GLY A 127 -0.04 -9.32 9.56
CA GLY A 127 -0.09 -8.62 10.84
C GLY A 127 -0.73 -7.23 10.75
N LEU A 128 -0.49 -6.47 9.68
CA LEU A 128 -1.09 -5.14 9.45
C LEU A 128 -2.61 -5.23 9.28
N VAL A 129 -3.07 -6.19 8.46
CA VAL A 129 -4.50 -6.46 8.26
C VAL A 129 -5.13 -6.97 9.55
N GLY A 130 -4.46 -7.88 10.27
CA GLY A 130 -4.90 -8.41 11.55
C GLY A 130 -5.10 -7.32 12.59
N ARG A 131 -4.07 -6.50 12.85
CA ARG A 131 -4.12 -5.38 13.80
C ARG A 131 -5.21 -4.37 13.46
N ARG A 132 -5.39 -4.03 12.19
CA ARG A 132 -6.45 -3.09 11.78
C ARG A 132 -7.83 -3.64 12.09
N ARG A 133 -8.07 -4.92 11.80
CA ARG A 133 -9.33 -5.61 12.11
C ARG A 133 -9.58 -5.72 13.62
N GLU A 134 -8.56 -6.11 14.39
CA GLU A 134 -8.63 -6.20 15.87
C GLU A 134 -8.94 -4.85 16.51
N ALA A 135 -8.43 -3.76 15.94
CA ALA A 135 -8.74 -2.40 16.35
C ALA A 135 -10.14 -1.91 15.91
N GLY A 136 -10.95 -2.77 15.27
CA GLY A 136 -12.29 -2.43 14.77
C GLY A 136 -12.27 -1.56 13.51
N GLY A 137 -11.13 -1.44 12.83
CA GLY A 137 -10.98 -0.72 11.58
C GLY A 137 -11.53 -1.49 10.39
N ASP A 138 -12.03 -0.76 9.39
CA ASP A 138 -12.48 -1.35 8.13
C ASP A 138 -11.27 -1.79 7.29
N VAL A 139 -11.19 -3.09 7.02
CA VAL A 139 -10.18 -3.70 6.15
C VAL A 139 -10.70 -5.01 5.57
N ASP A 140 -10.69 -5.08 4.24
CA ASP A 140 -11.02 -6.31 3.50
C ASP A 140 -9.72 -7.06 3.17
N GLY A 141 -9.47 -8.15 3.91
CA GLY A 141 -8.25 -8.95 3.75
C GLY A 141 -8.19 -9.65 2.38
N GLU A 142 -9.31 -10.10 1.84
CA GLU A 142 -9.32 -10.73 0.51
C GLU A 142 -9.09 -9.70 -0.59
N ALA A 143 -9.58 -8.48 -0.42
CA ALA A 143 -9.25 -7.38 -1.31
C ALA A 143 -7.74 -7.13 -1.37
N VAL A 144 -7.09 -7.08 -0.19
CA VAL A 144 -5.63 -6.94 -0.11
C VAL A 144 -4.93 -8.10 -0.81
N TRP A 145 -5.33 -9.35 -0.56
CA TRP A 145 -4.60 -10.50 -1.08
C TRP A 145 -4.82 -10.75 -2.57
N TRP A 146 -6.02 -10.52 -3.11
CA TRP A 146 -6.30 -10.88 -4.49
C TRP A 146 -7.43 -10.08 -5.16
N ARG A 147 -8.55 -9.75 -4.50
CA ARG A 147 -9.72 -9.15 -5.21
C ARG A 147 -9.38 -7.82 -5.85
N ALA A 148 -8.71 -6.92 -5.13
CA ALA A 148 -8.32 -5.61 -5.67
C ALA A 148 -7.35 -5.75 -6.87
N GLY A 149 -6.47 -6.75 -6.82
CA GLY A 149 -5.58 -7.09 -7.92
C GLY A 149 -6.33 -7.56 -9.17
N CYS A 150 -7.28 -8.49 -9.00
CA CYS A 150 -8.08 -8.99 -10.10
C CYS A 150 -8.93 -7.88 -10.73
N GLU A 151 -9.57 -7.07 -9.88
CA GLU A 151 -10.38 -5.93 -10.33
C GLU A 151 -9.54 -4.92 -11.11
N VAL A 152 -8.39 -4.48 -10.57
CA VAL A 152 -7.62 -3.42 -11.21
C VAL A 152 -6.99 -3.85 -12.54
N TYR A 153 -6.57 -5.11 -12.64
CA TYR A 153 -5.94 -5.66 -13.84
C TYR A 153 -6.91 -6.35 -14.81
N GLY A 154 -8.21 -6.43 -14.48
CA GLY A 154 -9.21 -7.06 -15.34
C GLY A 154 -9.03 -8.57 -15.46
N ILE A 155 -8.63 -9.24 -14.37
CA ILE A 155 -8.48 -10.69 -14.32
C ILE A 155 -9.83 -11.28 -13.89
N GLU A 156 -10.37 -12.18 -14.70
CA GLU A 156 -11.65 -12.87 -14.49
C GLU A 156 -11.44 -14.35 -14.12
N GLY A 157 -12.46 -15.00 -13.53
CA GLY A 157 -12.44 -16.44 -13.24
C GLY A 157 -11.59 -16.88 -12.04
N ILE A 158 -11.29 -15.96 -11.11
CA ILE A 158 -10.59 -16.25 -9.84
C ILE A 158 -11.56 -16.01 -8.68
N GLY A 159 -11.79 -17.02 -7.85
CA GLY A 159 -12.61 -16.92 -6.62
C GLY A 159 -14.12 -17.06 -6.81
N GLU A 160 -14.57 -17.45 -8.01
CA GLU A 160 -15.92 -17.97 -8.26
C GLU A 160 -15.83 -19.50 -8.21
N ASP A 161 -16.36 -20.11 -7.14
CA ASP A 161 -16.63 -21.56 -7.06
C ASP A 161 -17.92 -21.91 -7.81
#